data_AF-A0A6C0QUX8-F1
#
_entry.id   AF-A0A6C0QUX8-F1
#
_cell.length_a   1.000
_cell.length_b   1.000
_cell.length_c   1.000
_cell.angle_alpha   90.00
_cell.angle_beta   90.00
_cell.angle_gamma   90.00
#
_symmetry.space_group_name_H-M   'P 1'
#
loop_
_entity.id
_entity.type
_entity.pdbx_description
1 polymer ?
#
loop_
_entity_poly.entity_id
_entity_poly.type
_entity_poly.pdbx_seq_one_letter_code
_entity_poly.pdbx_strand_id
1 'polypeptide(L)'
;MISAKILPLQPPCFLKKKALQKTSGISPSGLMKNQYVDVRINFPTGQDYIVLSKKKVKDVKDTTVWYELNESEILHMSSAIVDAYLQGAKLYALTYVEPYLQEEAVANYPANLKVLDLIRSDPNIVQVAATELASKTRQALDLHLKEISDPEKMKVINEQQKQQNEKMAEQTRKKQEEVMRQSVKSGL
;
A
#
# COMPACT_ATOMS: atom_id res chain seq x y z
N MET A 1 -43.91 18.78 28.08
CA MET A 1 -42.73 17.88 28.15
C MET A 1 -42.27 17.60 26.73
N ILE A 2 -41.14 18.19 26.34
CA ILE A 2 -40.59 18.08 24.99
C ILE A 2 -39.55 16.97 25.04
N SER A 3 -39.76 15.88 24.31
CA SER A 3 -38.79 14.80 24.17
C SER A 3 -38.40 14.67 22.70
N ALA A 4 -37.50 15.55 22.26
CA ALA A 4 -36.82 15.40 20.97
C ALA A 4 -35.70 14.37 21.15
N LYS A 5 -35.96 13.15 20.67
CA LYS A 5 -34.96 12.08 20.61
C LYS A 5 -33.99 12.43 19.48
N ILE A 6 -32.87 13.04 19.82
CA ILE A 6 -31.77 13.33 18.89
C ILE A 6 -31.17 11.98 18.48
N LEU A 7 -31.48 11.55 17.26
CA LEU A 7 -30.71 10.54 16.55
C LEU A 7 -29.36 11.17 16.18
N PRO A 8 -28.21 10.55 16.48
CA PRO A 8 -26.95 11.02 15.95
C PRO A 8 -26.98 10.85 14.42
N LEU A 9 -27.09 11.97 13.72
CA LEU A 9 -26.77 12.07 12.31
C LEU A 9 -25.29 11.68 12.15
N GLN A 10 -25.03 10.45 11.75
CA GLN A 10 -23.72 10.06 11.27
C GLN A 10 -23.38 10.99 10.10
N PRO A 11 -22.21 11.66 10.10
CA PRO A 11 -21.80 12.44 8.94
C PRO A 11 -21.74 11.50 7.74
N PRO A 12 -22.15 11.94 6.54
CA PRO A 12 -22.05 11.11 5.35
C PRO A 12 -20.58 10.76 5.15
N CYS A 13 -20.20 9.50 5.42
CA CYS A 13 -18.88 8.98 5.09
C CYS A 13 -18.69 9.14 3.59
N PHE A 14 -17.98 10.21 3.21
CA PHE A 14 -17.66 10.52 1.84
C PHE A 14 -16.56 9.55 1.41
N LEU A 15 -16.96 8.31 1.08
CA LEU A 15 -16.06 7.28 0.58
C LEU A 15 -15.50 7.77 -0.76
N LYS A 16 -14.29 8.30 -0.73
CA LYS A 16 -13.58 8.72 -1.94
C LYS A 16 -12.96 7.48 -2.58
N LYS A 17 -13.20 7.31 -3.88
CA LYS A 17 -12.57 6.27 -4.68
C LYS A 17 -11.15 6.71 -5.02
N LYS A 18 -10.13 5.95 -4.61
CA LYS A 18 -8.73 6.22 -4.96
C LYS A 18 -8.15 5.06 -5.76
N ALA A 19 -7.54 5.39 -6.90
CA ALA A 19 -6.83 4.45 -7.75
C ALA A 19 -5.38 4.34 -7.29
N LEU A 20 -4.86 3.12 -7.11
CA LEU A 20 -3.44 2.89 -6.85
C LEU A 20 -2.77 2.34 -8.10
N GLN A 21 -1.71 2.99 -8.54
CA GLN A 21 -0.84 2.48 -9.60
C GLN A 21 0.27 1.60 -8.99
N LYS A 22 0.52 0.47 -9.67
CA LYS A 22 1.46 -0.58 -9.30
C LYS A 22 2.84 -0.06 -8.90
N THR A 23 3.31 -0.48 -7.72
CA THR A 23 4.72 -0.47 -7.34
C THR A 23 5.28 -1.89 -7.39
N SER A 24 6.58 -1.97 -7.67
CA SER A 24 7.31 -3.14 -8.16
C SER A 24 7.39 -4.29 -7.15
N GLY A 25 6.46 -5.25 -7.23
CA GLY A 25 6.58 -6.50 -6.49
C GLY A 25 5.41 -7.47 -6.60
N ILE A 26 4.20 -6.98 -6.83
CA ILE A 26 3.03 -7.83 -7.05
C ILE A 26 2.64 -7.81 -8.52
N SER A 27 2.60 -8.99 -9.12
CA SER A 27 1.91 -9.20 -10.39
C SER A 27 0.40 -8.99 -10.14
N PRO A 28 -0.30 -8.12 -10.91
CA PRO A 28 -1.76 -7.95 -10.81
C PRO A 28 -2.55 -9.25 -10.96
N SER A 29 -1.90 -10.31 -11.45
CA SER A 29 -2.51 -11.60 -11.79
C SER A 29 -3.15 -12.37 -10.62
N GLY A 30 -2.92 -11.98 -9.36
CA GLY A 30 -3.50 -12.65 -8.19
C GLY A 30 -4.66 -11.91 -7.50
N LEU A 31 -4.81 -10.60 -7.75
CA LEU A 31 -5.82 -9.78 -7.09
C LEU A 31 -7.11 -9.79 -7.90
N MET A 32 -8.19 -10.19 -7.26
CA MET A 32 -9.52 -10.24 -7.87
C MET A 32 -10.45 -9.22 -7.24
N LYS A 33 -11.44 -8.80 -8.03
CA LYS A 33 -12.55 -7.98 -7.56
C LYS A 33 -13.23 -8.62 -6.35
N ASN A 34 -13.64 -7.79 -5.39
CA ASN A 34 -14.30 -8.19 -4.13
C ASN A 34 -13.44 -8.96 -3.11
N GLN A 35 -12.14 -9.13 -3.32
CA GLN A 35 -11.25 -9.65 -2.28
C GLN A 35 -10.98 -8.61 -1.20
N TYR A 36 -10.68 -9.08 0.01
CA TYR A 36 -10.19 -8.23 1.10
C TYR A 36 -8.67 -8.35 1.18
N VAL A 37 -8.01 -7.21 1.33
CA VAL A 37 -6.55 -7.12 1.37
C VAL A 37 -6.08 -6.16 2.45
N ASP A 38 -4.89 -6.42 2.98
CA ASP A 38 -4.11 -5.41 3.68
C ASP A 38 -3.12 -4.78 2.71
N VAL A 39 -2.93 -3.45 2.78
CA VAL A 39 -1.84 -2.79 2.07
C VAL A 39 -0.70 -2.53 3.04
N ARG A 40 0.48 -3.00 2.67
CA ARG A 40 1.69 -2.98 3.48
C ARG A 40 2.82 -2.25 2.77
N ILE A 41 3.73 -1.67 3.56
CA ILE A 41 4.96 -1.04 3.09
C ILE A 41 6.15 -1.74 3.71
N ASN A 42 7.04 -2.26 2.86
CA ASN A 42 8.28 -2.89 3.26
C ASN A 42 9.47 -1.99 2.90
N PHE A 43 10.20 -1.54 3.91
CA PHE A 43 11.42 -0.76 3.74
C PHE A 43 12.60 -1.68 3.39
N PRO A 44 13.61 -1.20 2.64
CA PRO A 44 14.83 -1.98 2.37
C PRO A 44 15.60 -2.33 3.64
N THR A 45 15.30 -1.65 4.75
CA THR A 45 15.78 -1.93 6.10
C THR A 45 15.21 -3.22 6.71
N GLY A 46 14.22 -3.84 6.06
CA GLY A 46 13.49 -5.01 6.55
C GLY A 46 12.27 -4.68 7.40
N GLN A 47 12.04 -3.40 7.73
CA GLN A 47 10.85 -2.99 8.46
C GLN A 47 9.60 -3.11 7.60
N ASP A 48 8.55 -3.73 8.13
CA ASP A 48 7.30 -3.94 7.42
C ASP A 48 6.12 -3.44 8.25
N TYR A 49 5.31 -2.57 7.64
CA TYR A 49 4.18 -1.91 8.31
C TYR A 49 2.89 -2.07 7.52
N ILE A 50 1.78 -2.11 8.24
CA ILE A 50 0.43 -2.14 7.68
C ILE A 50 -0.05 -0.69 7.56
N VAL A 51 -0.27 -0.25 6.32
CA VAL A 51 -0.75 1.10 5.98
C VAL A 51 -2.27 1.14 6.02
N LEU A 52 -2.90 0.14 5.38
CA LEU A 52 -4.35 -0.02 5.35
C LEU A 52 -4.69 -1.46 5.71
N SER A 53 -5.67 -1.66 6.58
CA SER A 53 -6.16 -3.00 6.87
C SER A 53 -7.53 -3.30 6.27
N LYS A 54 -7.73 -4.58 5.93
CA LYS A 54 -8.97 -5.24 5.52
C LYS A 54 -9.78 -4.43 4.50
N LYS A 55 -9.09 -3.90 3.49
CA LYS A 55 -9.70 -3.11 2.41
C LYS A 55 -10.29 -4.02 1.35
N LYS A 56 -11.55 -3.74 1.00
CA LYS A 56 -12.22 -4.44 -0.08
C LYS A 56 -11.81 -3.85 -1.43
N VAL A 57 -11.30 -4.73 -2.30
CA VAL A 57 -10.98 -4.40 -3.69
C VAL A 57 -12.27 -4.19 -4.46
N LYS A 58 -12.50 -2.96 -4.95
CA LYS A 58 -13.71 -2.62 -5.72
C LYS A 58 -13.59 -3.00 -7.17
N ASP A 59 -12.42 -2.79 -7.74
CA ASP A 59 -12.13 -3.13 -9.12
C ASP A 59 -10.63 -3.27 -9.33
N VAL A 60 -10.25 -4.13 -10.28
CA VAL A 60 -8.86 -4.33 -10.71
C VAL A 60 -8.84 -4.23 -12.22
N LYS A 61 -8.09 -3.27 -12.74
CA LYS A 61 -7.90 -3.09 -14.17
C LYS A 61 -6.44 -2.94 -14.49
N ASP A 62 -5.91 -3.87 -15.28
CA ASP A 62 -4.51 -3.95 -15.71
C ASP A 62 -3.52 -3.93 -14.54
N THR A 63 -3.06 -2.74 -14.16
CA THR A 63 -2.10 -2.50 -13.08
C THR A 63 -2.64 -1.58 -11.99
N THR A 64 -3.91 -1.17 -12.11
CA THR A 64 -4.58 -0.25 -11.22
C THR A 64 -5.62 -0.97 -10.37
N VAL A 65 -5.55 -0.75 -9.06
CA VAL A 65 -6.52 -1.28 -8.11
C VAL A 65 -7.30 -0.14 -7.49
N TRP A 66 -8.62 -0.32 -7.37
CA TRP A 66 -9.54 0.64 -6.80
C TRP A 66 -9.97 0.23 -5.40
N TYR A 67 -9.84 1.18 -4.48
CA TYR A 67 -10.26 1.03 -3.08
C TYR A 67 -11.23 2.16 -2.70
N GLU A 68 -12.11 1.86 -1.75
CA GLU A 68 -12.86 2.87 -1.00
C GLU A 68 -12.11 3.14 0.29
N LEU A 69 -11.70 4.39 0.47
CA LEU A 69 -10.89 4.85 1.60
C LEU A 69 -11.53 6.04 2.30
N ASN A 70 -11.28 6.15 3.60
CA ASN A 70 -11.59 7.32 4.40
C ASN A 70 -10.50 8.40 4.25
N GLU A 71 -10.76 9.63 4.68
CA GLU A 71 -9.80 10.74 4.53
C GLU A 71 -8.47 10.47 5.26
N SER A 72 -8.53 9.95 6.49
CA SER A 72 -7.34 9.55 7.25
C SER A 72 -6.51 8.52 6.50
N GLU A 73 -7.15 7.50 5.91
CA GLU A 73 -6.51 6.43 5.14
C GLU A 73 -5.89 6.95 3.84
N ILE A 74 -6.55 7.91 3.18
CA ILE A 74 -6.03 8.59 2.00
C ILE A 74 -4.73 9.33 2.33
N LEU A 75 -4.70 10.00 3.48
CA LEU A 75 -3.52 10.71 3.98
C LEU A 75 -2.39 9.74 4.35
N HIS A 76 -2.69 8.67 5.09
CA HIS A 76 -1.71 7.62 5.42
C HIS A 76 -1.11 6.97 4.17
N MET A 77 -1.97 6.61 3.21
CA MET A 77 -1.53 6.05 1.93
C MET A 77 -0.67 7.05 1.14
N SER A 78 -1.04 8.33 1.09
CA SER A 78 -0.22 9.36 0.43
C SER A 78 1.16 9.48 1.07
N SER A 79 1.23 9.44 2.41
CA SER A 79 2.51 9.41 3.12
C SER A 79 3.34 8.17 2.75
N ALA A 80 2.72 6.98 2.75
CA ALA A 80 3.39 5.73 2.43
C ALA A 80 3.94 5.70 1.00
N ILE A 81 3.20 6.26 0.03
CA ILE A 81 3.67 6.38 -1.36
C ILE A 81 4.92 7.26 -1.46
N VAL A 82 4.92 8.41 -0.77
CA VAL A 82 6.08 9.32 -0.76
C VAL A 82 7.28 8.67 -0.09
N ASP A 83 7.09 8.03 1.06
CA ASP A 83 8.16 7.33 1.77
C ASP A 83 8.70 6.14 0.95
N ALA A 84 7.84 5.41 0.25
CA ALA A 84 8.25 4.35 -0.67
C ALA A 84 9.12 4.88 -1.82
N TYR A 85 8.75 6.02 -2.39
CA TYR A 85 9.54 6.65 -3.45
C TYR A 85 10.90 7.15 -2.95
N LEU A 86 10.93 7.85 -1.81
CA LEU A 86 12.16 8.45 -1.29
C LEU A 86 13.15 7.42 -0.73
N GLN A 87 12.65 6.34 -0.15
CA GLN A 87 13.46 5.39 0.60
C GLN A 87 13.62 4.04 -0.12
N GLY A 88 13.08 3.91 -1.33
CA GLY A 88 13.09 2.65 -2.07
C GLY A 88 12.27 1.54 -1.39
N ALA A 89 11.23 1.91 -0.63
CA ALA A 89 10.33 0.95 0.01
C ALA A 89 9.36 0.36 -1.03
N LYS A 90 8.87 -0.85 -0.77
CA LYS A 90 7.93 -1.57 -1.63
C LYS A 90 6.55 -1.57 -1.01
N LEU A 91 5.56 -1.08 -1.75
CA LEU A 91 4.15 -1.22 -1.39
C LEU A 91 3.59 -2.49 -2.01
N TYR A 92 2.88 -3.27 -1.21
CA TYR A 92 2.32 -4.54 -1.64
C TYR A 92 1.01 -4.84 -0.89
N ALA A 93 0.11 -5.59 -1.51
CA ALA A 93 -1.17 -5.99 -0.96
C ALA A 93 -1.17 -7.48 -0.61
N LEU A 94 -1.65 -7.82 0.58
CA LEU A 94 -1.78 -9.19 1.07
C LEU A 94 -3.26 -9.56 1.14
N THR A 95 -3.68 -10.59 0.41
CA THR A 95 -5.07 -11.07 0.39
C THR A 95 -5.39 -11.92 1.61
N TYR A 96 -6.60 -11.74 2.15
CA TYR A 96 -7.16 -12.63 3.17
C TYR A 96 -7.65 -13.93 2.53
N VAL A 97 -7.35 -15.06 3.16
CA VAL A 97 -7.87 -16.38 2.74
C VAL A 97 -9.34 -16.49 3.13
N GLU A 98 -9.65 -16.19 4.40
CA GLU A 98 -10.99 -16.23 4.96
C GLU A 98 -11.35 -14.90 5.63
N PRO A 99 -11.75 -13.89 4.84
CA PRO A 99 -11.91 -12.52 5.35
C PRO A 99 -13.02 -12.36 6.39
N TYR A 100 -13.97 -13.30 6.43
CA TYR A 100 -15.08 -13.26 7.38
C TYR A 100 -14.74 -13.86 8.75
N LEU A 101 -13.78 -14.79 8.80
CA LEU A 101 -13.34 -15.42 10.04
C LEU A 101 -12.09 -14.75 10.61
N GLN A 102 -11.22 -14.26 9.73
CA GLN A 102 -9.96 -13.64 10.13
C GLN A 102 -10.16 -12.21 10.63
N GLU A 103 -9.58 -11.91 11.80
CA GLU A 103 -9.59 -10.59 12.40
C GLU A 103 -8.84 -9.56 11.53
N GLU A 104 -9.29 -8.30 11.61
CA GLU A 104 -8.63 -7.18 10.94
C GLU A 104 -7.29 -6.88 11.60
N ALA A 105 -6.25 -6.69 10.80
CA ALA A 105 -4.95 -6.32 11.31
C ALA A 105 -4.93 -4.85 11.77
N VAL A 106 -4.13 -4.54 12.78
CA VAL A 106 -4.02 -3.15 13.25
C VAL A 106 -3.07 -2.38 12.34
N ALA A 107 -3.58 -1.33 11.68
CA ALA A 107 -2.75 -0.41 10.91
C ALA A 107 -1.75 0.31 11.84
N ASN A 108 -0.46 0.11 11.58
CA ASN A 108 0.63 0.54 12.46
C ASN A 108 1.65 1.44 11.75
N TYR A 109 1.35 1.92 10.54
CA TYR A 109 2.21 2.79 9.77
C TYR A 109 2.27 4.22 10.35
N PRO A 110 3.47 4.73 10.74
CA PRO A 110 3.61 6.10 11.19
C PRO A 110 3.71 7.05 9.98
N ALA A 111 2.63 7.79 9.74
CA ALA A 111 2.59 8.82 8.70
C ALA A 111 3.62 9.94 8.96
N ASN A 112 4.02 10.62 7.88
CA ASN A 112 4.94 11.75 7.92
C ASN A 112 4.37 12.89 8.78
N LEU A 113 5.24 13.62 9.48
CA LEU A 113 4.88 14.77 10.32
C LEU A 113 3.97 15.77 9.58
N LYS A 114 4.27 16.11 8.33
CA LYS A 114 3.44 17.04 7.54
C LYS A 114 2.02 16.49 7.30
N VAL A 115 1.91 15.17 7.15
CA VAL A 115 0.63 14.49 6.94
C VAL A 115 -0.14 14.38 8.26
N LEU A 116 0.56 14.16 9.38
CA LEU A 116 -0.03 14.22 10.71
C LEU A 116 -0.57 15.63 11.04
N ASP A 117 0.12 16.69 10.62
CA ASP A 117 -0.39 18.06 10.74
C ASP A 117 -1.66 18.28 9.90
N LEU A 118 -1.67 17.77 8.66
CA LEU A 118 -2.87 17.80 7.82
C LEU A 118 -4.04 17.06 8.46
N ILE A 119 -3.78 15.86 9.01
CA ILE A 119 -4.78 15.06 9.72
C ILE A 119 -5.38 15.83 10.90
N ARG A 120 -4.53 16.52 11.68
CA ARG A 120 -4.95 17.32 12.83
C ARG A 120 -5.78 18.54 12.43
N SER A 121 -5.46 19.14 11.28
CA SER A 121 -6.14 20.33 10.78
C SER A 121 -7.47 20.05 10.07
N ASP A 122 -7.71 18.80 9.66
CA ASP A 122 -8.88 18.44 8.87
C ASP A 122 -10.12 18.22 9.77
N PRO A 123 -11.17 19.05 9.66
CA PRO A 123 -12.37 18.90 10.47
C PRO A 123 -13.17 17.62 10.15
N ASN A 124 -12.86 16.93 9.05
CA ASN A 124 -13.52 15.68 8.66
C ASN A 124 -12.92 14.44 9.32
N ILE A 125 -11.83 14.58 10.08
CA ILE A 125 -11.14 13.46 10.73
C ILE A 125 -11.40 13.50 12.24
N VAL A 126 -12.21 12.54 12.71
CA VAL A 126 -12.75 12.53 14.09
C VAL A 126 -11.72 12.09 15.14
N GLN A 127 -10.61 11.48 14.74
CA GLN A 127 -9.64 10.81 15.65
C GLN A 127 -8.29 11.53 15.71
N VAL A 128 -8.25 12.68 16.38
CA VAL A 128 -7.03 13.49 16.53
C VAL A 128 -6.08 12.94 17.61
N ALA A 129 -6.59 12.23 18.63
CA ALA A 129 -5.80 11.80 19.80
C ALA A 129 -4.69 10.77 19.49
N ALA A 130 -4.84 9.94 18.45
CA ALA A 130 -3.82 8.96 18.05
C ALA A 130 -2.57 9.61 17.41
N THR A 131 -2.66 10.89 17.03
CA THR A 131 -1.64 11.63 16.27
C THR A 131 -0.37 11.91 17.08
N GLU A 132 -0.47 12.12 18.39
CA GLU A 132 0.70 12.41 19.24
C GLU A 132 1.60 11.18 19.41
N LEU A 133 1.01 10.01 19.63
CA LEU A 133 1.75 8.75 19.70
C LEU A 133 2.39 8.44 18.34
N ALA A 134 1.63 8.62 17.25
CA ALA A 134 2.15 8.45 15.89
C ALA A 134 3.35 9.37 15.59
N SER A 135 3.35 10.61 16.12
CA SER A 135 4.46 11.55 15.95
C SER A 135 5.76 11.05 16.59
N LYS A 136 5.69 10.45 17.78
CA LYS A 136 6.87 9.86 18.44
C LYS A 136 7.39 8.65 17.69
N THR A 137 6.49 7.76 17.27
CA THR A 137 6.84 6.59 16.45
C THR A 137 7.47 7.01 15.12
N ARG A 138 6.97 8.11 14.52
CA ARG A 138 7.55 8.65 13.28
C ARG A 138 8.97 9.14 13.46
N GLN A 139 9.26 9.88 14.53
CA GLN A 139 10.61 10.35 14.81
C GLN A 139 11.61 9.20 14.94
N ALA A 140 11.22 8.11 15.62
CA ALA A 140 12.06 6.92 15.74
C ALA A 140 12.31 6.26 14.38
N LEU A 141 11.29 6.16 13.53
CA LEU A 141 11.45 5.63 12.18
C LEU A 141 12.39 6.51 11.34
N ASP A 142 12.20 7.83 11.33
CA ASP A 142 13.03 8.76 10.56
C ASP A 142 14.51 8.74 10.96
N LEU A 143 14.80 8.49 12.24
CA LEU A 143 16.19 8.31 12.72
C LEU A 143 16.81 7.04 12.14
N HIS A 144 16.15 5.90 12.27
CA HIS A 144 16.64 4.62 11.72
C HIS A 144 16.85 4.70 10.20
N LEU A 145 16.00 5.43 9.50
CA LEU A 145 16.11 5.61 8.05
C LEU A 145 17.27 6.52 7.65
N LYS A 146 17.67 7.46 8.50
CA LYS A 146 18.81 8.36 8.25
C LYS A 146 20.15 7.69 8.55
N GLU A 147 20.21 6.81 9.54
CA GLU A 147 21.43 6.07 9.89
C GLU A 147 21.92 5.18 8.74
N ILE A 148 20.99 4.69 7.91
CA ILE A 148 21.30 3.97 6.68
C ILE A 148 21.57 5.00 5.57
N SER A 149 22.81 5.48 5.56
CA SER A 149 23.33 6.43 4.58
C SER A 149 23.22 5.95 3.12
N ASP A 150 23.19 6.90 2.19
CA ASP A 150 23.01 6.74 0.74
C ASP A 150 23.82 5.63 0.03
N PRO A 151 25.09 5.30 0.40
CA PRO A 151 25.84 4.26 -0.32
C PRO A 151 25.25 2.85 -0.16
N GLU A 152 24.61 2.53 0.97
CA GLU A 152 24.01 1.21 1.18
C GLU A 152 22.66 1.08 0.46
N LYS A 153 21.84 2.13 0.51
CA LYS A 153 20.57 2.18 -0.25
C LYS A 153 20.82 2.06 -1.75
N MET A 154 21.85 2.75 -2.27
CA MET A 154 22.17 2.74 -3.70
C MET A 154 22.71 1.37 -4.18
N LYS A 155 23.44 0.64 -3.33
CA LYS A 155 23.84 -0.76 -3.61
C LYS A 155 22.62 -1.68 -3.66
N VAL A 156 21.76 -1.63 -2.66
CA VAL A 156 20.55 -2.48 -2.60
C VAL A 156 19.60 -2.18 -3.77
N ILE A 157 19.41 -0.90 -4.13
CA ILE A 157 18.57 -0.51 -5.28
C ILE A 157 19.19 -1.02 -6.60
N ASN A 158 20.50 -0.85 -6.81
CA ASN A 158 21.17 -1.34 -8.01
C ASN A 158 21.16 -2.87 -8.11
N GLU A 159 21.37 -3.58 -7.01
CA GLU A 159 21.29 -5.04 -6.96
C GLU A 159 19.87 -5.54 -7.25
N GLN A 160 18.85 -4.88 -6.69
CA GLN A 160 17.46 -5.21 -6.97
C GLN A 160 17.07 -4.92 -8.42
N GLN A 161 17.54 -3.82 -9.02
CA GLN A 161 17.32 -3.52 -10.44
C GLN A 161 18.00 -4.55 -11.33
N LYS A 162 19.24 -4.96 -11.01
CA LYS A 162 19.96 -6.00 -11.75
C LYS A 162 19.20 -7.34 -11.72
N GLN A 163 18.77 -7.77 -10.54
CA GLN A 163 18.00 -9.01 -10.39
C GLN A 163 16.63 -8.95 -11.08
N GLN A 164 15.96 -7.79 -11.08
CA GLN A 164 14.70 -7.61 -11.80
C GLN A 164 14.90 -7.66 -13.32
N ASN A 165 15.96 -7.03 -13.83
CA ASN A 165 16.29 -7.04 -15.26
C ASN A 165 16.69 -8.44 -15.74
N GLU A 166 17.46 -9.18 -14.94
CA GLU A 166 17.83 -10.57 -15.23
C GLU A 166 16.61 -11.49 -15.25
N LYS A 167 15.71 -11.38 -14.25
CA LYS A 167 14.46 -12.15 -14.21
C LYS A 167 13.53 -11.79 -15.38
N MET A 168 13.47 -10.51 -15.76
CA MET A 168 12.65 -10.06 -16.89
C MET A 168 13.21 -10.54 -18.23
N ALA A 169 14.54 -10.54 -18.40
CA ALA A 169 15.19 -11.08 -19.58
C ALA A 169 14.97 -12.61 -19.71
N GLU A 170 15.09 -13.34 -18.60
CA GLU A 170 14.87 -14.79 -18.60
C GLU A 170 13.41 -15.16 -18.90
N GLN A 171 12.45 -14.42 -18.34
CA GLN A 171 11.02 -14.60 -18.66
C GLN A 171 10.70 -14.26 -20.12
N THR A 172 11.35 -13.23 -20.67
CA THR A 172 11.17 -12.85 -22.08
C THR A 172 11.72 -13.92 -23.01
N ARG A 173 12.89 -14.48 -22.69
CA ARG A 173 13.50 -15.59 -23.43
C ARG A 173 12.64 -16.86 -23.35
N LYS A 174 12.14 -17.23 -22.17
CA LYS A 174 11.22 -18.37 -22.02
C LYS A 174 9.93 -18.18 -22.81
N LYS A 175 9.36 -16.97 -22.82
CA LYS A 175 8.20 -16.64 -23.67
C LYS A 175 8.52 -16.74 -25.17
N GLN A 176 9.67 -16.26 -25.61
CA GLN A 176 10.09 -16.37 -27.01
C GLN A 176 10.29 -17.83 -27.43
N GLU A 177 10.90 -18.65 -26.57
CA GLU A 177 11.06 -20.09 -26.78
C GLU A 177 9.70 -20.82 -26.81
N GLU A 178 8.74 -20.42 -25.97
CA GLU A 178 7.38 -20.98 -25.94
C GLU A 178 6.56 -20.60 -27.18
N VAL A 179 6.63 -19.33 -27.61
CA VAL A 179 5.99 -18.85 -28.84
C VAL A 179 6.57 -19.57 -30.06
N MET A 180 7.89 -19.76 -30.12
CA MET A 180 8.54 -20.50 -31.20
C MET A 180 8.11 -21.98 -31.22
N ARG A 181 7.97 -22.62 -30.06
CA ARG A 181 7.46 -24.01 -29.95
C ARG A 181 6.00 -24.13 -30.38
N GLN A 182 5.17 -23.13 -30.14
CA GLN A 182 3.77 -23.12 -30.57
C GLN A 182 3.63 -22.94 -32.09
N SER A 183 4.44 -22.08 -32.71
CA SER A 183 4.43 -21.89 -34.18
C SER A 183 4.88 -23.12 -34.96
N VAL A 184 5.79 -23.94 -34.41
CA VAL A 184 6.23 -25.21 -35.04
C VAL A 184 5.13 -26.29 -34.96
N LYS A 185 4.25 -26.25 -33.95
CA LYS A 185 3.13 -27.19 -33.80
C LYS A 185 1.90 -26.86 -34.64
N SER A 186 1.72 -25.61 -35.07
CA SER A 186 0.59 -25.18 -35.91
C SER A 186 0.88 -25.22 -37.42
N GLY A 187 2.08 -25.65 -37.82
CA GLY A 187 2.55 -25.70 -39.20
C GLY A 187 2.66 -27.11 -39.80
N LEU A 188 2.03 -28.12 -39.19
CA LEU A 188 1.93 -29.50 -39.65
C LEU A 188 0.46 -29.90 -39.79
#